data_AF-A0AAV5UD16-F1
#
_entry.id   AF-A0AAV5UD16-F1
#
_cell.length_a   1.000
_cell.length_b   1.000
_cell.length_c   1.000
_cell.angle_alpha   90.00
_cell.angle_beta   90.00
_cell.angle_gamma   90.00
#
_symmetry.space_group_name_H-M   'P 1'
#
loop_
_entity.id
_entity.type
_entity.pdbx_description
1 polymer ?
#
loop_
_entity_poly.entity_id
_entity_poly.type
_entity_poly.pdbx_seq_one_letter_code
_entity_poly.pdbx_strand_id
1 'polypeptide(L)'
;SAGIALSLLMEASDGETRSQIMEFLAAGGSIDEVRSIYTSLIANVSQKSRNVIVQVASSVFVDKRIRLSKDYADSVKRIYAATTRVIDYTRGAASAKV
;
A
#
# COMPACT_ATOMS: atom_id res chain seq x y z
N SER A 1 6.91 -3.62 5.16
CA SER A 1 6.60 -5.02 5.52
C SER A 1 5.95 -5.70 4.30
N ALA A 2 6.10 -7.01 4.17
CA ALA A 2 5.52 -7.76 3.03
C ALA A 2 3.98 -7.70 3.00
N GLY A 3 3.33 -7.78 4.17
CA GLY A 3 1.88 -7.71 4.29
C GLY A 3 1.27 -6.40 3.77
N ILE A 4 1.83 -5.25 4.15
CA ILE A 4 1.37 -3.94 3.65
C ILE A 4 1.55 -3.84 2.14
N ALA A 5 2.66 -4.30 1.59
CA ALA A 5 2.91 -4.29 0.15
C ALA A 5 1.89 -5.16 -0.62
N LEU A 6 1.58 -6.34 -0.10
CA LEU A 6 0.56 -7.22 -0.68
C LEU A 6 -0.84 -6.61 -0.58
N SER A 7 -1.18 -5.95 0.54
CA SER A 7 -2.46 -5.26 0.66
C SER A 7 -2.58 -4.07 -0.30
N LEU A 8 -1.49 -3.35 -0.59
CA LEU A 8 -1.48 -2.31 -1.63
C LEU A 8 -1.70 -2.88 -3.03
N LEU A 9 -1.18 -4.09 -3.30
CA LEU A 9 -1.42 -4.81 -4.56
C LEU A 9 -2.86 -5.32 -4.66
N MET A 10 -3.40 -5.84 -3.55
CA MET A 10 -4.79 -6.28 -3.46
C MET A 10 -5.77 -5.17 -3.86
N GLU A 11 -5.53 -3.92 -3.44
CA GLU A 11 -6.35 -2.76 -3.83
C GLU A 11 -6.27 -2.41 -5.32
N ALA A 12 -5.17 -2.76 -5.99
CA ALA A 12 -4.97 -2.53 -7.43
C ALA A 12 -5.41 -3.72 -8.29
N SER A 13 -5.72 -4.86 -7.67
CA SER A 13 -6.02 -6.12 -8.35
C SER A 13 -7.51 -6.44 -8.35
N ASP A 14 -7.93 -7.22 -9.34
CA ASP A 14 -9.29 -7.76 -9.43
C ASP A 14 -9.23 -9.25 -9.81
N GLY A 15 -10.38 -9.93 -9.74
CA GLY A 15 -10.54 -11.34 -10.09
C GLY A 15 -9.57 -12.26 -9.35
N GLU A 16 -8.96 -13.19 -10.10
CA GLU A 16 -8.11 -14.25 -9.54
C GLU A 16 -6.87 -13.74 -8.80
N THR A 17 -6.21 -12.69 -9.32
CA THR A 17 -5.05 -12.09 -8.66
C THR A 17 -5.42 -11.56 -7.28
N ARG A 18 -6.60 -10.94 -7.15
CA ARG A 18 -7.09 -10.46 -5.86
C ARG A 18 -7.39 -11.61 -4.91
N SER A 19 -8.04 -12.66 -5.40
CA SER A 19 -8.39 -13.85 -4.62
C SER A 19 -7.15 -14.53 -4.02
N GLN A 20 -6.09 -14.70 -4.80
CA GLN A 20 -4.85 -15.32 -4.33
C GLN A 20 -4.14 -14.49 -3.26
N ILE A 21 -4.13 -13.16 -3.43
CA ILE A 21 -3.57 -12.26 -2.41
C ILE A 21 -4.42 -12.30 -1.13
N MET A 22 -5.74 -12.32 -1.26
CA MET A 22 -6.68 -12.42 -0.14
C MET A 22 -6.53 -13.73 0.63
N GLU A 23 -6.36 -14.86 -0.05
CA GLU A 23 -6.14 -16.16 0.58
C GLU A 23 -4.88 -16.13 1.46
N PHE A 24 -3.80 -15.52 0.97
CA PHE A 24 -2.57 -15.35 1.74
C PHE A 24 -2.71 -14.38 2.93
N LEU A 25 -3.39 -13.25 2.73
CA LEU A 25 -3.47 -12.20 3.75
C LEU A 25 -4.50 -12.47 4.84
N ALA A 26 -5.60 -13.14 4.49
CA ALA A 26 -6.79 -13.22 5.34
C ALA A 26 -7.21 -14.66 5.67
N ALA A 27 -6.59 -15.68 5.05
CA ALA A 27 -6.93 -17.09 5.24
C ALA A 27 -8.45 -17.38 5.20
N GLY A 28 -9.18 -16.66 4.34
CA GLY A 28 -10.65 -16.76 4.21
C GLY A 28 -11.46 -15.59 4.80
N GLY A 29 -10.81 -14.57 5.39
CA GLY A 29 -11.46 -13.32 5.79
C GLY A 29 -11.86 -12.42 4.62
N SER A 30 -12.73 -11.46 4.89
CA SER A 30 -13.23 -10.46 3.94
C SER A 30 -12.21 -9.34 3.70
N ILE A 31 -12.36 -8.64 2.57
CA ILE A 31 -11.48 -7.50 2.24
C ILE A 31 -11.57 -6.37 3.26
N ASP A 32 -12.74 -6.16 3.85
CA ASP A 32 -12.94 -5.09 4.83
C ASP A 32 -12.28 -5.43 6.17
N GLU A 33 -12.21 -6.71 6.54
CA GLU A 33 -11.42 -7.16 7.69
C GLU A 33 -9.93 -6.91 7.46
N VAL A 34 -9.40 -7.25 6.27
CA VAL A 34 -8.00 -6.96 5.92
C VAL A 34 -7.72 -5.46 6.02
N ARG A 35 -8.57 -4.63 5.41
CA ARG A 35 -8.44 -3.16 5.47
C ARG A 35 -8.47 -2.65 6.91
N SER A 36 -9.39 -3.16 7.73
CA SER A 36 -9.55 -2.77 9.14
C SER A 36 -8.30 -3.11 9.97
N ILE A 37 -7.76 -4.32 9.79
CA ILE A 37 -6.54 -4.77 10.46
C ILE A 37 -5.37 -3.85 10.14
N TYR A 38 -5.11 -3.60 8.85
CA TYR A 38 -3.97 -2.77 8.44
C TYR A 38 -4.15 -1.29 8.80
N THR A 39 -5.36 -0.75 8.71
CA THR A 39 -5.65 0.62 9.14
C THR A 39 -5.35 0.77 10.64
N SER A 40 -5.85 -0.17 11.45
CA SER A 40 -5.66 -0.17 12.90
C SER A 40 -4.19 -0.36 13.28
N LEU A 41 -3.51 -1.29 12.61
CA LEU A 41 -2.08 -1.54 12.82
C LEU A 41 -1.26 -0.29 12.55
N ILE A 42 -1.44 0.34 11.38
CA ILE A 42 -0.70 1.53 10.98
C ILE A 42 -1.00 2.70 11.93
N ALA A 43 -2.27 2.88 12.32
CA ALA A 43 -2.64 3.90 13.30
C ALA A 43 -1.94 3.67 14.65
N ASN A 44 -1.97 2.43 15.17
CA ASN A 44 -1.39 2.09 16.47
C ASN A 44 0.13 2.21 16.49
N VAL A 45 0.82 1.72 15.45
CA VAL A 45 2.29 1.83 15.41
C VAL A 45 2.75 3.26 15.13
N SER A 46 1.96 4.07 14.43
CA SER A 46 2.30 5.47 14.18
C SER A 46 2.05 6.39 15.39
N GLN A 47 1.39 5.89 16.45
CA GLN A 47 1.27 6.64 17.70
C GLN A 47 2.62 6.75 18.38
N LYS A 48 3.09 7.99 18.52
CA LYS A 48 4.34 8.28 19.22
C LYS A 48 4.17 8.00 20.72
N SER A 49 4.98 7.10 21.27
CA SER A 49 5.17 6.99 22.72
C SER A 49 6.44 7.74 23.11
N ARG A 50 6.57 8.16 24.38
CA ARG A 50 7.77 8.91 24.83
C ARG A 50 9.07 8.14 24.68
N ASN A 51 9.01 6.81 24.57
CA ASN A 51 10.17 5.93 24.60
C ASN A 51 10.43 5.19 23.27
N VAL A 52 9.47 5.19 22.35
CA VAL A 52 9.58 4.47 21.07
C VAL A 52 8.96 5.30 19.94
N ILE A 53 9.75 5.49 18.88
CA ILE A 53 9.33 6.09 17.61
C ILE A 53 9.32 4.99 16.56
N VAL A 54 8.16 4.75 15.95
CA VAL A 54 8.03 3.88 14.77
C VAL A 54 7.61 4.74 13.59
N GLN A 55 8.33 4.64 12.49
CA GLN A 55 8.01 5.33 11.24
C GLN A 55 7.72 4.30 10.17
N VAL A 56 6.46 4.27 9.70
CA VAL A 56 6.04 3.44 8.58
C VAL A 56 5.73 4.37 7.42
N ALA A 57 6.62 4.38 6.42
CA ALA A 57 6.42 5.09 5.16
C ALA A 57 6.33 4.07 4.04
N SER A 58 5.15 3.94 3.43
CA SER A 58 4.95 3.11 2.25
C SER A 58 4.71 4.02 1.04
N SER A 59 5.31 3.68 -0.09
CA SER A 59 5.12 4.42 -1.34
C SER A 59 4.91 3.49 -2.52
N VAL A 60 3.98 3.86 -3.40
CA VAL A 60 3.73 3.18 -4.67
C VAL A 60 4.28 4.06 -5.78
N PHE A 61 5.25 3.53 -6.53
CA PHE A 61 5.86 4.23 -7.67
C PHE A 61 5.30 3.66 -8.97
N VAL A 62 4.80 4.53 -9.84
CA VAL A 62 4.12 4.15 -11.07
C VAL A 62 4.76 4.88 -12.25
N ASP A 63 4.90 4.19 -13.39
CA ASP A 63 5.45 4.78 -14.61
C ASP A 63 4.54 5.90 -15.11
N LYS A 64 5.11 7.03 -15.55
CA LYS A 64 4.37 8.18 -16.11
C LYS A 64 3.42 7.84 -17.27
N ARG A 65 3.64 6.72 -17.97
CA ARG A 65 2.79 6.25 -19.06
C ARG A 65 1.52 5.57 -18.58
N ILE A 66 1.47 5.17 -17.31
CA ILE A 66 0.31 4.51 -16.70
C ILE A 66 -0.53 5.57 -15.97
N ARG A 67 -1.83 5.61 -16.28
CA ARG A 67 -2.78 6.45 -15.53
C ARG A 67 -3.25 5.69 -14.29
N LEU A 68 -2.85 6.18 -13.13
CA LEU A 68 -3.33 5.65 -11.86
C LEU A 68 -4.77 6.12 -11.60
N SER A 69 -5.65 5.19 -11.24
CA SER A 69 -7.01 5.55 -10.82
C SER A 69 -6.98 6.42 -9.56
N LYS A 70 -7.79 7.48 -9.55
CA LYS A 70 -7.94 8.34 -8.37
C LYS A 70 -8.48 7.55 -7.18
N ASP A 71 -9.43 6.65 -7.41
CA ASP A 71 -10.05 5.84 -6.35
C ASP A 71 -9.03 4.91 -5.68
N TYR A 72 -8.11 4.36 -6.47
CA TYR A 72 -6.99 3.59 -5.95
C TYR A 72 -6.07 4.48 -5.11
N ALA A 73 -5.63 5.62 -5.66
CA ALA A 73 -4.73 6.55 -4.97
C ALA A 73 -5.31 7.03 -3.63
N ASP A 74 -6.61 7.33 -3.59
CA ASP A 74 -7.31 7.75 -2.38
C ASP A 74 -7.43 6.60 -1.38
N SER A 75 -7.74 5.39 -1.84
CA SER A 75 -7.84 4.20 -0.99
C SER A 75 -6.51 3.87 -0.33
N VAL A 76 -5.41 3.87 -1.09
CA VAL A 76 -4.09 3.55 -0.52
C VAL A 76 -3.59 4.61 0.46
N LYS A 77 -3.88 5.88 0.19
CA LYS A 77 -3.58 6.98 1.11
C LYS A 77 -4.38 6.88 2.40
N ARG A 78 -5.67 6.58 2.30
CA ARG A 78 -6.58 6.52 3.46
C ARG A 78 -6.32 5.31 4.35
N ILE A 79 -6.15 4.12 3.75
CA ILE A 79 -6.07 2.84 4.48
C ILE A 79 -4.65 2.57 4.98
N TYR A 80 -3.64 2.88 4.16
CA TYR A 80 -2.26 2.48 4.42
C TYR A 80 -1.30 3.65 4.70
N ALA A 81 -1.82 4.89 4.78
CA ALA A 81 -1.01 6.10 4.86
C ALA A 81 0.10 6.18 3.78
N ALA A 82 -0.12 5.49 2.65
CA ALA A 82 0.88 5.34 1.61
C ALA A 82 0.78 6.51 0.62
N THR A 83 1.92 6.93 0.08
CA THR A 83 1.96 7.95 -0.99
C THR A 83 2.12 7.31 -2.36
N THR A 84 1.41 7.81 -3.35
CA THR A 84 1.60 7.42 -4.76
C THR A 84 2.50 8.44 -5.44
N ARG A 85 3.48 7.97 -6.21
CA ARG A 85 4.42 8.82 -6.95
C ARG A 85 4.52 8.36 -8.38
N VAL A 86 4.40 9.31 -9.31
CA VAL A 86 4.59 9.06 -10.73
C VAL A 86 6.05 9.29 -11.08
N ILE A 87 6.71 8.28 -11.61
CA ILE A 87 8.13 8.27 -11.95
C ILE A 87 8.31 8.07 -13.45
N ASP A 88 9.30 8.76 -14.01
CA ASP A 88 9.76 8.52 -15.36
C ASP A 88 10.88 7.48 -15.37
N TYR A 89 10.57 6.20 -15.62
CA TYR A 89 11.59 5.14 -15.62
C TYR A 89 12.56 5.20 -16.81
N THR A 90 12.30 6.05 -17.83
CA THR A 90 13.24 6.27 -18.94
C THR A 90 14.51 7.02 -18.52
N ARG A 91 14.50 7.64 -17.33
CA ARG A 91 15.64 8.37 -16.76
C ARG A 91 16.64 7.50 -15.99
N GLY A 92 16.52 6.18 -16.07
CA GLY A 92 17.49 5.22 -15.55
C GLY A 92 17.83 5.45 -14.07
N ALA A 93 19.12 5.61 -13.74
CA ALA A 93 19.59 5.78 -12.37
C ALA A 93 19.03 7.03 -11.65
N ALA A 94 18.56 8.05 -12.38
CA ALA A 94 17.92 9.22 -11.76
C ALA A 94 16.57 8.86 -11.12
N SER A 95 15.88 7.85 -11.63
CA SER A 95 14.59 7.35 -11.14
C SER A 95 14.71 6.49 -9.87
N ALA A 96 15.94 6.15 -9.47
CA ALA A 96 16.24 5.44 -8.22
C ALA A 96 16.60 6.39 -7.05
N LYS A 97 16.70 7.70 -7.29
CA LYS A 97 17.06 8.72 -6.28
C LYS A 97 15.86 9.41 -5.63
N VAL A 98 14.64 8.99 -5.98
CA VAL A 98 13.35 9.61 -5.60
C VAL A 98 12.69 8.93 -4.41
#